data_AF-A0A3N6FIF5-F1
#
_entry.id   AF-A0A3N6FIF5-F1
#
_cell.length_a   1.000
_cell.length_b   1.000
_cell.length_c   1.000
_cell.angle_alpha   90.00
_cell.angle_beta   90.00
_cell.angle_gamma   90.00
#
_symmetry.space_group_name_H-M   'P 1'
#
loop_
_entity.id
_entity.type
_entity.pdbx_description
1 polymer ?
#
loop_
_entity_poly.entity_id
_entity_poly.type
_entity_poly.pdbx_seq_one_letter_code
_entity_poly.pdbx_strand_id
1 'polypeptide(L)'
;MNACGVPTDVSLVHAWESGEHGPAENELIALADVLWCRTTELMGIGEPRTLTQHRLARQFTTAKLARSIGMDTVRYERAEEQGVWPGDERQTAALLRLLNLTPLQLSKVTAQADPSWPAASIPAKSNPSRVRSR
;
A
#
# COMPACT_ATOMS: atom_id res chain seq x y z
N MET A 1 13.34 -18.37 4.28
CA MET A 1 13.35 -18.25 5.75
C MET A 1 12.49 -17.05 6.08
N ASN A 2 11.27 -17.28 6.55
CA ASN A 2 10.37 -16.20 6.95
C ASN A 2 10.82 -15.80 8.36
N ALA A 3 11.46 -14.64 8.50
CA ALA A 3 11.75 -14.09 9.80
C ALA A 3 10.40 -13.77 10.48
N CYS A 4 10.03 -14.54 11.50
CA CYS A 4 8.83 -14.29 12.29
C CYS A 4 9.18 -13.34 13.44
N GLY A 5 8.53 -12.17 13.47
CA GLY A 5 8.57 -11.21 14.57
C GLY A 5 9.65 -10.13 14.42
N VAL A 6 9.22 -8.87 14.36
CA VAL A 6 10.06 -7.74 14.72
C VAL A 6 9.81 -7.50 16.21
N PRO A 7 10.86 -7.36 17.06
CA PRO A 7 10.66 -6.98 18.45
C PRO A 7 9.96 -5.63 18.51
N THR A 8 8.76 -5.60 19.08
CA THR A 8 7.99 -4.37 19.29
C THR A 8 8.08 -3.99 20.75
N ASP A 9 8.43 -2.74 21.03
CA ASP A 9 8.45 -2.22 22.39
C ASP A 9 7.02 -2.06 22.93
N VAL A 10 6.81 -2.36 24.22
CA VAL A 10 5.48 -2.25 24.87
C VAL A 10 4.95 -0.81 24.84
N SER A 11 5.83 0.19 24.90
CA SER A 11 5.43 1.59 24.78
C SER A 11 4.82 1.93 23.42
N LEU A 12 5.21 1.23 22.35
CA LEU A 12 4.63 1.43 21.02
C LEU A 12 3.18 0.94 20.97
N VAL A 13 2.89 -0.21 21.59
CA VAL A 13 1.52 -0.74 21.71
C VAL A 13 0.66 0.22 22.53
N HIS A 14 1.18 0.76 23.63
CA HIS A 14 0.48 1.77 24.42
C HIS A 14 0.20 3.05 23.61
N ALA A 15 1.14 3.50 22.78
CA ALA A 15 0.94 4.66 21.90
C ALA A 15 -0.18 4.41 20.87
N TRP A 16 -0.34 3.18 20.39
CA TRP A 16 -1.48 2.78 19.54
C TRP A 16 -2.80 2.79 20.30
N GLU A 17 -2.86 2.16 21.48
CA GLU A 17 -4.09 2.06 22.26
C GLU A 17 -4.59 3.42 22.77
N SER A 18 -3.67 4.33 23.05
CA SER A 18 -3.99 5.72 23.43
C SER A 18 -4.34 6.63 22.23
N GLY A 19 -4.13 6.16 21.00
CA GLY A 19 -4.36 6.93 19.77
C GLY A 19 -3.31 8.01 19.49
N GLU A 20 -2.19 8.01 20.21
CA GLU A 20 -1.07 8.95 19.97
C GLU A 20 -0.37 8.66 18.64
N HIS A 21 -0.29 7.40 18.24
CA HIS A 21 0.26 6.96 16.97
C HIS A 21 -0.57 5.81 16.39
N GLY A 22 -0.61 5.64 15.07
CA GLY A 22 -1.24 4.48 14.42
C GLY A 22 -0.18 3.49 13.93
N PRO A 23 -0.46 2.18 13.89
CA PRO A 23 0.49 1.21 13.36
C PRO A 23 0.78 1.48 11.88
N ALA A 24 2.03 1.31 11.48
CA ALA A 24 2.39 1.24 10.07
C ALA A 24 1.72 0.00 9.43
N GLU A 25 1.63 -0.01 8.11
CA GLU A 25 0.94 -1.11 7.42
C GLU A 25 1.50 -2.51 7.76
N ASN A 26 2.83 -2.66 7.77
CA ASN A 26 3.47 -3.93 8.08
C ASN A 26 3.18 -4.37 9.51
N GLU A 27 3.09 -3.42 10.45
CA GLU A 27 2.76 -3.65 11.84
C GLU A 27 1.28 -4.03 11.98
N LEU A 28 0.39 -3.37 11.24
CA LEU A 28 -1.04 -3.68 11.20
C LEU A 28 -1.31 -5.10 10.69
N ILE A 29 -0.63 -5.51 9.61
CA ILE A 29 -0.74 -6.87 9.06
C ILE A 29 -0.23 -7.89 10.06
N ALA A 30 0.96 -7.64 10.64
CA ALA A 30 1.54 -8.54 11.64
C ALA A 30 0.65 -8.64 12.89
N LEU A 31 0.06 -7.53 13.33
CA LEU A 31 -0.83 -7.49 14.48
C LEU A 31 -2.11 -8.28 14.22
N ALA A 32 -2.71 -8.15 13.04
CA ALA A 32 -3.88 -8.93 12.66
C ALA A 32 -3.60 -10.45 12.67
N ASP A 33 -2.45 -10.86 12.13
CA ASP A 33 -2.03 -12.27 12.13
C ASP A 33 -1.80 -12.81 13.55
N VAL A 34 -1.15 -12.03 14.43
CA VAL A 34 -0.88 -12.41 15.83
C VAL A 34 -2.16 -12.45 16.68
N LEU A 35 -3.12 -11.56 16.40
CA LEU A 35 -4.41 -11.54 17.09
C LEU A 35 -5.42 -12.52 16.50
N TRP A 36 -5.08 -13.24 15.43
CA TRP A 36 -5.97 -14.11 14.67
C TRP A 36 -7.27 -13.42 14.24
N CYS A 37 -7.20 -12.13 13.90
CA CYS A 37 -8.34 -11.34 13.43
C CYS A 37 -8.14 -10.89 11.98
N ARG A 38 -9.23 -10.48 11.33
CA ARG A 38 -9.12 -9.88 10.00
C ARG A 38 -8.55 -8.47 10.13
N THR A 39 -7.68 -8.07 9.21
CA THR A 39 -7.15 -6.70 9.17
C THR A 39 -8.28 -5.65 9.10
N THR A 40 -9.41 -5.97 8.45
CA THR A 40 -10.60 -5.11 8.42
C THR A 40 -11.27 -4.94 9.80
N GLU A 41 -11.27 -5.98 10.64
CA GLU A 41 -11.80 -5.91 12.00
C GLU A 41 -10.91 -5.00 12.86
N LEU A 42 -9.59 -5.12 12.72
CA LEU A 42 -8.62 -4.29 13.43
C LEU A 42 -8.68 -2.82 12.98
N MET A 43 -8.96 -2.56 11.70
CA MET A 43 -9.22 -1.22 11.17
C MET A 43 -10.60 -0.67 11.55
N GLY A 44 -11.48 -1.47 12.17
CA GLY A 44 -12.85 -1.05 12.50
C GLY A 44 -13.74 -0.77 11.28
N ILE A 45 -13.41 -1.32 10.10
CA ILE A 45 -14.16 -1.07 8.86
C ILE A 45 -15.01 -2.29 8.48
N GLY A 46 -16.28 -2.04 8.14
CA GLY A 46 -17.20 -3.09 7.70
C GLY A 46 -16.94 -3.53 6.24
N GLU A 47 -16.95 -2.57 5.32
CA GLU A 47 -16.68 -2.81 3.89
C GLU A 47 -15.58 -1.85 3.43
N PRO A 48 -14.49 -2.35 2.81
CA PRO A 48 -13.46 -1.50 2.23
C PRO A 48 -14.03 -0.61 1.11
N ARG A 49 -13.67 0.68 1.12
CA ARG A 49 -14.17 1.71 0.17
C ARG A 49 -13.07 2.41 -0.60
N THR A 50 -11.81 2.17 -0.27
CA THR A 50 -10.64 2.75 -0.95
C THR A 50 -9.70 1.64 -1.42
N LEU A 51 -8.86 1.93 -2.41
CA LEU A 51 -7.83 0.99 -2.86
C LEU A 51 -6.93 0.53 -1.70
N THR A 52 -6.48 1.46 -0.86
CA THR A 52 -5.67 1.17 0.33
C THR A 52 -6.40 0.20 1.26
N GLN A 53 -7.69 0.41 1.54
CA GLN A 53 -8.44 -0.48 2.41
C GLN A 53 -8.61 -1.88 1.79
N HIS A 54 -8.90 -1.97 0.49
CA HIS A 54 -8.98 -3.25 -0.20
C HIS A 54 -7.64 -4.00 -0.19
N ARG A 55 -6.54 -3.27 -0.36
CA ARG A 55 -5.19 -3.80 -0.29
C ARG A 55 -4.83 -4.31 1.11
N LEU A 56 -5.10 -3.53 2.15
CA LEU A 56 -4.87 -3.90 3.55
C LEU A 56 -5.76 -5.07 3.97
N ALA A 57 -7.02 -5.12 3.53
CA ALA A 57 -7.91 -6.27 3.75
C ALA A 57 -7.36 -7.58 3.17
N ARG A 58 -6.47 -7.50 2.18
CA ARG A 58 -5.78 -8.62 1.55
C ARG A 58 -4.34 -8.79 2.04
N GLN A 59 -3.94 -8.04 3.07
CA GLN A 59 -2.62 -8.08 3.72
C GLN A 59 -1.45 -7.88 2.73
N PHE A 60 -1.62 -6.98 1.76
CA PHE A 60 -0.56 -6.65 0.81
C PHE A 60 0.10 -5.33 1.14
N THR A 61 1.40 -5.35 1.44
CA THR A 61 2.20 -4.11 1.47
C THR A 61 2.18 -3.39 0.12
N THR A 62 2.25 -2.06 0.14
CA THR A 62 2.30 -1.23 -1.07
C THR A 62 3.34 -1.74 -2.05
N ALA A 63 4.59 -1.91 -1.58
CA ALA A 63 5.70 -2.38 -2.40
C ALA A 63 5.48 -3.80 -2.94
N LYS A 64 4.88 -4.71 -2.15
CA LYS A 64 4.61 -6.09 -2.56
C LYS A 64 3.54 -6.11 -3.66
N LEU A 65 2.48 -5.33 -3.51
CA LEU A 65 1.42 -5.29 -4.52
C LEU A 65 1.92 -4.65 -5.80
N ALA A 66 2.57 -3.48 -5.72
CA ALA A 66 3.14 -2.77 -6.86
C ALA A 66 4.07 -3.67 -7.69
N ARG A 67 4.97 -4.41 -7.02
CA ARG A 67 5.83 -5.40 -7.67
C ARG A 67 5.03 -6.54 -8.33
N SER A 68 3.98 -7.03 -7.68
CA SER A 68 3.17 -8.14 -8.18
C SER A 68 2.33 -7.77 -9.41
N ILE A 69 1.90 -6.51 -9.51
CA ILE A 69 1.20 -6.00 -10.70
C ILE A 69 2.14 -5.51 -11.81
N GLY A 70 3.45 -5.40 -11.53
CA GLY A 70 4.43 -4.85 -12.47
C GLY A 70 4.35 -3.33 -12.62
N MET A 71 4.08 -2.62 -11.52
CA MET A 71 4.03 -1.16 -11.45
C MET A 71 5.13 -0.64 -10.51
N ASP A 72 5.65 0.55 -10.79
CA ASP A 72 6.52 1.25 -9.86
C ASP A 72 5.79 1.55 -8.53
N THR A 73 6.50 1.41 -7.39
CA THR A 73 5.90 1.59 -6.06
C THR A 73 5.40 3.01 -5.82
N VAL A 74 6.14 4.03 -6.26
CA VAL A 74 5.73 5.44 -6.11
C VAL A 74 4.52 5.74 -6.99
N ARG A 75 4.48 5.15 -8.20
CA ARG A 75 3.30 5.27 -9.08
C ARG A 75 2.06 4.65 -8.43
N TYR A 76 2.22 3.50 -7.77
CA TYR A 76 1.12 2.84 -7.07
C TYR A 76 0.67 3.62 -5.83
N GLU A 77 1.59 4.16 -5.02
CA GLU A 77 1.26 5.02 -3.86
C GLU A 77 0.42 6.21 -4.28
N ARG A 78 0.82 6.92 -5.34
CA ARG A 78 0.04 8.04 -5.88
C ARG A 78 -1.35 7.63 -6.34
N ALA A 79 -1.49 6.43 -6.92
CA ALA A 79 -2.79 5.92 -7.34
C ALA A 79 -3.73 5.73 -6.14
N GLU A 80 -3.21 5.27 -5.01
CA GLU A 80 -3.97 5.15 -3.78
C GLU A 80 -4.31 6.51 -3.16
N GLU A 81 -3.33 7.42 -3.07
CA GLU A 81 -3.51 8.76 -2.49
C GLU A 81 -4.55 9.58 -3.25
N GLN A 82 -4.54 9.48 -4.58
CA GLN A 82 -5.44 10.26 -5.44
C GLN A 82 -6.77 9.54 -5.68
N GLY A 83 -6.87 8.26 -5.32
CA GLY A 83 -8.00 7.42 -5.71
C GLY A 83 -8.17 7.35 -7.22
N VAL A 84 -7.09 7.39 -7.98
CA VAL A 84 -7.08 7.38 -9.45
C VAL A 84 -6.26 6.20 -9.91
N TRP A 85 -6.79 5.35 -10.80
CA TRP A 85 -6.07 4.19 -11.30
C TRP A 85 -5.38 4.47 -12.65
N PRO A 86 -4.03 4.52 -12.72
CA PRO A 86 -3.29 4.85 -13.94
C PRO A 86 -2.75 3.61 -14.66
N GLY A 87 -3.26 2.42 -14.35
CA GLY A 87 -2.74 1.15 -14.86
C GLY A 87 -3.27 0.81 -16.26
N ASP A 88 -2.48 0.06 -17.02
CA ASP A 88 -2.94 -0.51 -18.29
C ASP A 88 -3.88 -1.73 -18.08
N GLU A 89 -4.37 -2.33 -19.15
CA GLU A 89 -5.27 -3.49 -19.07
C GLU A 89 -4.64 -4.69 -18.32
N ARG A 90 -3.33 -4.92 -18.51
CA ARG A 90 -2.62 -6.04 -17.87
C ARG A 90 -2.47 -5.80 -16.37
N GLN A 91 -2.07 -4.60 -15.99
CA GLN A 91 -1.94 -4.17 -14.60
C GLN A 91 -3.31 -4.16 -13.91
N THR A 92 -4.35 -3.71 -14.60
CA THR A 92 -5.74 -3.73 -14.10
C THR A 92 -6.21 -5.16 -13.86
N ALA A 93 -6.01 -6.07 -14.82
CA ALA A 93 -6.36 -7.47 -14.66
C ALA A 93 -5.56 -8.17 -13.54
N ALA A 94 -4.31 -7.76 -13.29
CA ALA A 94 -3.52 -8.24 -12.16
C ALA A 94 -4.07 -7.72 -10.83
N LEU A 95 -4.38 -6.42 -10.74
CA LEU A 95 -4.94 -5.78 -9.55
C LEU A 95 -6.26 -6.44 -9.13
N LEU A 96 -7.20 -6.58 -10.08
CA LEU A 96 -8.50 -7.19 -9.83
C LEU A 96 -8.38 -8.60 -9.25
N ARG A 97 -7.46 -9.41 -9.79
CA ARG A 97 -7.21 -10.78 -9.30
C ARG A 97 -6.58 -10.80 -7.91
N LEU A 98 -5.57 -9.97 -7.66
CA LEU A 98 -4.85 -9.97 -6.38
C LEU A 98 -5.74 -9.45 -5.24
N LEU A 99 -6.51 -8.40 -5.51
CA LEU A 99 -7.41 -7.79 -4.54
C LEU A 99 -8.79 -8.45 -4.48
N ASN A 100 -9.06 -9.43 -5.34
CA ASN A 100 -10.37 -10.08 -5.50
C ASN A 100 -11.50 -9.07 -5.71
N LEU A 101 -11.25 -8.11 -6.61
CA LEU A 101 -12.18 -7.05 -6.98
C LEU A 101 -12.86 -7.38 -8.31
N THR A 102 -14.12 -6.99 -8.43
CA THR A 102 -14.79 -6.87 -9.73
C THR A 102 -14.44 -5.54 -10.40
N PRO A 103 -14.51 -5.43 -11.75
CA PRO A 103 -14.32 -4.15 -12.44
C PRO A 103 -15.25 -3.04 -11.92
N LEU A 104 -16.48 -3.40 -11.54
CA LEU A 104 -17.45 -2.46 -10.96
C LEU A 104 -17.04 -1.98 -9.56
N GLN A 105 -16.42 -2.84 -8.75
CA GLN A 105 -15.90 -2.41 -7.46
C GLN A 105 -14.68 -1.51 -7.65
N LEU A 106 -13.80 -1.81 -8.61
CA LEU A 106 -12.68 -0.95 -8.93
C LEU A 106 -13.15 0.45 -9.35
N SER A 107 -14.14 0.56 -10.24
CA SER A 107 -14.67 1.88 -10.66
C SER A 107 -15.37 2.67 -9.54
N LYS A 108 -15.84 2.00 -8.49
CA LYS A 108 -16.41 2.67 -7.30
C LYS A 108 -15.35 3.24 -6.38
N VAL A 109 -14.17 2.61 -6.32
CA VAL A 109 -13.08 2.99 -5.40
C VAL A 109 -11.98 3.80 -6.09
N THR A 110 -12.02 3.91 -7.42
CA THR A 110 -11.10 4.73 -8.21
C THR A 110 -11.83 5.56 -9.25
N ALA A 111 -11.45 6.82 -9.38
CA ALA A 111 -11.74 7.62 -10.56
C ALA A 111 -10.86 7.17 -11.74
N GLN A 112 -11.38 7.33 -12.95
CA GLN A 112 -10.63 7.04 -14.16
C GLN A 112 -9.54 8.10 -14.34
N ALA A 113 -8.28 7.66 -14.47
CA ALA A 113 -7.20 8.56 -14.83
C ALA A 113 -7.48 9.11 -16.23
N ASP A 114 -7.52 10.43 -16.36
CA ASP A 114 -7.54 11.05 -17.68
C ASP A 114 -6.23 10.69 -18.41
N PRO A 115 -6.23 10.29 -19.70
CA PRO A 115 -5.03 9.85 -20.42
C PRO A 115 -3.93 10.93 -20.51
N SER A 116 -4.24 12.16 -20.13
CA SER A 116 -3.35 13.33 -20.10
C SER A 116 -2.29 13.29 -18.99
N TRP A 117 -2.23 12.22 -18.19
CA TRP A 117 -1.25 12.05 -17.10
C TRP A 117 0.20 12.23 -17.57
N PRO A 118 0.95 13.26 -17.11
CA PRO A 118 2.33 13.41 -17.51
C PRO A 118 3.16 12.33 -16.82
N ALA A 119 3.70 11.40 -17.61
CA ALA A 119 4.68 10.42 -17.18
C ALA A 119 6.02 11.03 -16.71
N ALA A 120 6.15 12.36 -16.65
CA ALA A 120 7.40 13.07 -16.41
C ALA A 120 7.27 14.00 -15.20
N SER A 121 7.70 13.50 -14.03
CA SER A 121 8.39 14.26 -12.97
C SER A 121 8.70 13.31 -11.81
N ILE A 122 9.62 12.38 -12.05
CA ILE A 122 10.42 11.80 -10.96
C ILE A 122 11.77 12.53 -11.04
N PRO A 123 12.08 13.51 -10.17
CA PRO A 123 13.42 14.04 -10.13
C PRO A 123 14.33 12.93 -9.61
N ALA A 124 15.20 12.42 -10.48
CA ALA A 124 16.30 11.56 -10.08
C ALA A 124 17.12 12.30 -9.02
N LYS A 125 17.21 11.75 -7.81
CA LYS A 125 18.12 12.25 -6.77
C LYS A 125 19.54 12.26 -7.33
N SER A 126 20.06 13.45 -7.62
CA SER A 126 21.46 13.67 -7.91
C SER A 126 22.27 13.39 -6.65
N ASN A 127 23.11 12.37 -6.69
CA ASN A 127 24.11 12.11 -5.65
C ASN A 127 25.50 12.39 -6.23
N PRO A 128 26.16 13.52 -5.90
CA PRO A 128 27.57 13.68 -6.20
C PRO A 128 28.43 13.14 -5.05
N SER A 129 28.69 11.84 -5.09
CA SER A 129 29.78 11.23 -4.32
C SER A 129 31.08 11.25 -5.14
N ARG A 130 32.01 12.16 -4.82
CA ARG A 130 33.49 11.96 -4.76
C ARG A 130 34.23 13.30 -4.85
N VAL A 131 34.57 13.85 -3.68
CA VAL A 131 35.76 14.67 -3.55
C VAL A 131 36.95 13.71 -3.47
N ARG A 132 37.79 13.72 -4.51
CA ARG A 132 39.12 13.09 -4.49
C ARG A 132 40.11 14.25 -4.55
N SER A 133 40.62 14.68 -3.40
CA SER A 133 41.72 15.64 -3.33
C SER A 133 43.03 14.89 -3.12
N ARG A 134 44.04 15.40 -3.82
CA ARG A 134 45.41 14.90 -3.99
C ARG A 134 46.24 14.99 -2.72
#